data_AF-W5YJK9-F1
#
_entry.id   AF-W5YJK9-F1
#
_cell.length_a   1.000
_cell.length_b   1.000
_cell.length_c   1.000
_cell.angle_alpha   90.00
_cell.angle_beta   90.00
_cell.angle_gamma   90.00
#
_symmetry.space_group_name_H-M   'P 1'
#
loop_
_entity.id
_entity.type
_entity.pdbx_description
1 polymer ?
#
loop_
_entity_poly.entity_id
_entity_poly.type
_entity_poly.pdbx_seq_one_letter_code
_entity_poly.pdbx_strand_id
1 'polypeptide(L)'
;MPPSSMIASPMTSICILRLSAIGDVTHVIPVVLSLQEQLPGVKITWVIGKIEAKLIGDLPGVEFIVFDKKAGRQGYADLRKQMKGRSFDALLHMQVALRANLAAACIPAKVKVGYDQARSKDLHSLFINKRIAPAPQQHVRDCLASFLEPLGLLPAAPQWNIPLSEGDHEFARQQLAADRQNLMISPCASHTLRNWPAERYAQLADHAIREHGMKVILVGSPAPFEAEYCDAIEAAMKEKAHNICGKDTLKQLTALMTHADLVVAPDTGPAHIASAVGTDVLGIYAASNPYRSGPYNSLEWCVNRYPEALEQFTGKTVDQSRWGAKAEFEGAMELVTVQDATDMLDKWIQSRRAAEPKTASDLS
;
A
#
# COMPACT_ATOMS: atom_id res chain seq x y z
N MET A 1 -41.41 -2.54 -8.45
CA MET A 1 -41.16 -1.39 -7.55
C MET A 1 -40.27 -1.89 -6.43
N PRO A 2 -39.04 -1.39 -6.27
CA PRO A 2 -38.27 -1.71 -5.09
C PRO A 2 -38.89 -0.99 -3.88
N PRO A 3 -38.84 -1.57 -2.68
CA PRO A 3 -39.42 -0.96 -1.49
C PRO A 3 -38.69 0.35 -1.18
N SER A 4 -39.48 1.41 -0.97
CA SER A 4 -39.03 2.71 -0.49
C SER A 4 -38.21 2.53 0.78
N SER A 5 -36.88 2.57 0.66
CA SER A 5 -35.97 2.62 1.79
C SER A 5 -36.23 3.93 2.53
N MET A 6 -36.49 3.83 3.83
CA MET A 6 -36.48 4.98 4.73
C MET A 6 -35.21 5.78 4.46
N ILE A 7 -35.36 7.02 4.00
CA ILE A 7 -34.24 7.93 3.75
C ILE A 7 -33.64 8.22 5.13
N ALA A 8 -32.59 7.48 5.48
CA ALA A 8 -31.66 7.90 6.51
C ALA A 8 -31.28 9.34 6.16
N SER A 9 -31.40 10.29 7.11
CA SER A 9 -31.08 11.69 6.85
C SER A 9 -29.74 11.78 6.10
N PRO A 10 -29.66 12.52 4.99
CA PRO A 10 -28.48 12.49 4.14
C PRO A 10 -27.26 12.85 4.99
N MET A 11 -26.26 11.96 5.03
CA MET A 11 -25.03 12.19 5.79
C MET A 11 -24.33 13.42 5.22
N THR A 12 -24.04 14.39 6.07
CA THR A 12 -23.44 15.67 5.66
C THR A 12 -21.96 15.76 6.00
N SER A 13 -21.50 14.95 6.96
CA SER A 13 -20.13 14.99 7.45
C SER A 13 -19.62 13.61 7.88
N ILE A 14 -18.45 13.22 7.36
CA ILE A 14 -17.81 11.94 7.66
C ILE A 14 -16.36 12.19 8.08
N CYS A 15 -15.94 11.56 9.16
CA CYS A 15 -14.54 11.52 9.57
C CYS A 15 -13.93 10.16 9.23
N ILE A 16 -12.71 10.15 8.73
CA ILE A 16 -11.89 8.95 8.53
C ILE A 16 -10.72 9.01 9.52
N LEU A 17 -10.42 7.89 10.18
CA LEU A 17 -9.25 7.74 11.04
C LEU A 17 -8.38 6.57 10.58
N ARG A 18 -7.30 6.91 9.88
CA ARG A 18 -6.23 5.98 9.48
C ARG A 18 -4.91 6.74 9.57
N LEU A 19 -4.07 6.33 10.52
CA LEU A 19 -2.82 7.02 10.85
C LEU A 19 -1.59 6.39 10.19
N SER A 20 -1.66 5.13 9.73
CA SER A 20 -0.57 4.37 9.10
C SER A 20 -1.08 3.02 8.59
N ALA A 21 -0.31 2.24 7.81
CA ALA A 21 0.90 2.64 7.09
C ALA A 21 0.55 3.22 5.72
N ILE A 22 1.55 3.70 4.97
CA ILE A 22 1.36 4.28 3.63
C ILE A 22 0.54 3.36 2.72
N GLY A 23 0.83 2.05 2.68
CA GLY A 23 0.08 1.10 1.85
C GLY A 23 -1.39 0.95 2.24
N ASP A 24 -1.71 1.05 3.53
CA ASP A 24 -3.13 1.04 3.94
C ASP A 24 -3.82 2.37 3.59
N VAL A 25 -3.08 3.48 3.62
CA VAL A 25 -3.61 4.80 3.23
C VAL A 25 -3.93 4.83 1.74
N THR A 26 -3.12 4.22 0.87
CA THR A 26 -3.48 4.09 -0.55
C THR A 26 -4.78 3.30 -0.70
N HIS A 27 -4.99 2.22 0.06
CA HIS A 27 -6.25 1.47 0.05
C HIS A 27 -7.48 2.22 0.60
N VAL A 28 -7.31 3.33 1.32
CA VAL A 28 -8.43 4.18 1.77
C VAL A 28 -8.87 5.16 0.67
N ILE A 29 -8.04 5.46 -0.33
CA ILE A 29 -8.39 6.38 -1.43
C ILE A 29 -9.66 5.93 -2.18
N PRO A 30 -9.81 4.65 -2.60
CA PRO A 30 -11.07 4.17 -3.20
C PRO A 30 -12.29 4.33 -2.29
N VAL A 31 -12.10 4.28 -0.97
CA VAL A 31 -13.18 4.50 -0.01
C VAL A 31 -13.63 5.96 -0.03
N VAL A 32 -12.68 6.90 -0.09
CA VAL A 32 -12.97 8.34 -0.23
C VAL A 32 -13.76 8.60 -1.53
N LEU A 33 -13.33 8.03 -2.65
CA LEU A 33 -14.04 8.18 -3.93
C LEU A 33 -15.47 7.63 -3.84
N SER A 34 -15.64 6.44 -3.26
CA SER A 34 -16.96 5.84 -3.05
C SER A 34 -17.89 6.73 -2.22
N LEU A 35 -17.35 7.43 -1.21
CA LEU A 35 -18.10 8.40 -0.41
C LEU A 35 -18.49 9.64 -1.24
N GLN A 36 -17.57 10.17 -2.05
CA GLN A 36 -17.81 11.34 -2.88
C GLN A 36 -18.86 11.08 -3.97
N GLU A 37 -18.86 9.88 -4.57
CA GLU A 37 -19.82 9.48 -5.60
C GLU A 37 -21.23 9.24 -5.04
N GLN A 38 -21.34 8.55 -3.90
CA GLN A 38 -22.65 8.17 -3.34
C GLN A 38 -23.25 9.22 -2.40
N LEU A 39 -22.45 10.16 -1.90
CA LEU A 39 -22.90 11.25 -1.03
C LEU A 39 -22.45 12.62 -1.60
N PRO A 40 -23.09 13.12 -2.67
CA PRO A 40 -22.75 14.42 -3.24
C PRO A 40 -22.79 15.55 -2.20
N GLY A 41 -21.69 16.29 -2.07
CA GLY A 41 -21.57 17.41 -1.12
C GLY A 41 -21.21 17.03 0.32
N VAL A 42 -20.94 15.74 0.61
CA VAL A 42 -20.47 15.33 1.94
C VAL A 42 -19.13 15.97 2.27
N LYS A 43 -19.00 16.48 3.51
CA LYS A 43 -17.72 16.97 4.02
C LYS A 43 -16.92 15.81 4.58
N ILE A 44 -15.76 15.53 3.98
CA ILE A 44 -14.86 14.46 4.43
C ILE A 44 -13.69 15.08 5.19
N THR A 45 -13.53 14.70 6.45
CA THR A 45 -12.34 15.04 7.25
C THR A 45 -11.53 13.77 7.50
N TRP A 46 -10.23 13.76 7.22
CA TRP A 46 -9.36 12.61 7.47
C TRP A 46 -8.29 12.94 8.51
N VAL A 47 -8.37 12.29 9.67
CA VAL A 47 -7.30 12.29 10.68
C VAL A 47 -6.22 11.29 10.27
N ILE A 48 -5.05 11.83 9.90
CA ILE A 48 -3.99 11.10 9.20
C ILE A 48 -2.61 11.27 9.87
N GLY A 49 -1.70 10.34 9.65
CA GLY A 49 -0.30 10.49 10.09
C GLY A 49 0.49 11.49 9.23
N LYS A 50 1.57 12.05 9.79
CA LYS A 50 2.40 13.07 9.15
C LYS A 50 3.08 12.61 7.86
N ILE A 51 3.52 11.35 7.79
CA ILE A 51 4.21 10.82 6.60
C ILE A 51 3.18 10.58 5.50
N GLU A 52 2.07 9.96 5.85
CA GLU A 52 0.98 9.64 4.93
C GLU A 52 0.33 10.91 4.35
N ALA A 53 0.23 11.98 5.16
CA ALA A 53 -0.20 13.30 4.69
C ALA A 53 0.73 13.91 3.63
N LYS A 54 2.02 13.54 3.58
CA LYS A 54 2.91 14.01 2.48
C LYS A 54 2.54 13.40 1.13
N LEU A 55 1.91 12.23 1.12
CA LEU A 55 1.50 11.55 -0.12
C LEU A 55 0.13 12.02 -0.62
N ILE A 56 -0.83 12.25 0.30
CA ILE A 56 -2.22 12.48 -0.08
C ILE A 56 -2.88 13.71 0.56
N GLY A 57 -2.14 14.55 1.30
CA GLY A 57 -2.70 15.67 2.07
C GLY A 57 -3.37 16.78 1.24
N ASP A 58 -3.28 16.68 -0.07
CA ASP A 58 -3.83 17.53 -1.12
C ASP A 58 -4.90 16.80 -1.97
N LEU A 59 -5.40 15.64 -1.51
CA LEU A 59 -6.48 14.91 -2.17
C LEU A 59 -7.75 15.80 -2.27
N PRO A 60 -8.29 16.04 -3.48
CA PRO A 60 -9.44 16.92 -3.66
C PRO A 60 -10.68 16.49 -2.86
N GLY A 61 -11.37 17.47 -2.28
CA GLY A 61 -12.60 17.23 -1.54
C GLY A 61 -12.41 16.59 -0.15
N VAL A 62 -11.18 16.57 0.38
CA VAL A 62 -10.87 16.05 1.72
C VAL A 62 -10.14 17.11 2.55
N GLU A 63 -10.62 17.32 3.78
CA GLU A 63 -9.91 18.11 4.79
C GLU A 63 -9.01 17.18 5.62
N PHE A 64 -7.70 17.44 5.66
CA PHE A 64 -6.77 16.63 6.45
C PHE A 64 -6.45 17.26 7.81
N ILE A 65 -6.53 16.45 8.86
CA ILE A 65 -6.06 16.78 10.21
C ILE A 65 -4.86 15.89 10.51
N VAL A 66 -3.67 16.48 10.49
CA VAL A 66 -2.43 15.75 10.76
C VAL A 66 -2.29 15.46 12.25
N PHE A 67 -2.20 14.18 12.58
CA PHE A 67 -1.94 13.67 13.92
C PHE A 67 -0.47 13.29 14.08
N ASP A 68 0.28 14.09 14.83
CA ASP A 68 1.68 13.78 15.14
C ASP A 68 1.79 12.75 16.28
N LYS A 69 2.07 11.51 15.89
CA LYS A 69 2.27 10.40 16.83
C LYS A 69 3.46 10.61 17.77
N LYS A 70 4.48 11.39 17.36
CA LYS A 70 5.70 11.63 18.13
C LYS A 70 5.49 12.70 19.22
N ALA A 71 4.45 13.53 19.08
CA ALA A 71 4.11 14.57 20.06
C ALA A 71 3.47 14.01 21.36
N GLY A 72 3.23 12.70 21.46
CA GLY A 72 2.71 12.06 22.67
C GLY A 72 1.38 12.67 23.13
N ARG A 73 1.29 13.09 24.40
CA ARG A 73 0.07 13.70 24.99
C ARG A 73 -0.35 14.99 24.29
N GLN A 74 0.61 15.77 23.79
CA GLN A 74 0.34 17.02 23.08
C GLN A 74 -0.43 16.77 21.79
N GLY A 75 -0.07 15.72 21.03
CA GLY A 75 -0.78 15.35 19.81
C GLY A 75 -2.27 15.06 20.04
N TYR A 76 -2.64 14.46 21.16
CA TYR A 76 -4.05 14.27 21.54
C TYR A 76 -4.73 15.57 21.98
N ALA A 77 -4.02 16.46 22.67
CA ALA A 77 -4.55 17.77 23.04
C ALA A 77 -4.82 18.64 21.80
N ASP A 78 -3.90 18.64 20.84
CA ASP A 78 -4.03 19.34 19.56
C ASP A 78 -5.19 18.77 18.74
N LEU A 79 -5.33 17.43 18.70
CA LEU A 79 -6.47 16.79 18.06
C LEU A 79 -7.79 17.22 18.71
N ARG A 80 -7.90 17.18 20.05
CA ARG A 80 -9.10 17.64 20.76
C ARG A 80 -9.41 19.11 20.48
N LYS A 81 -8.39 19.97 20.41
CA LYS A 81 -8.55 21.39 20.07
C LYS A 81 -9.09 21.56 18.66
N GLN A 82 -8.57 20.81 17.68
CA GLN A 82 -9.05 20.83 16.29
C GLN A 82 -10.46 20.26 16.13
N MET A 83 -10.86 19.32 17.00
CA MET A 83 -12.21 18.73 17.03
C MET A 83 -13.25 19.60 17.76
N LYS A 84 -12.84 20.67 18.45
CA LYS A 84 -13.76 21.54 19.19
C LYS A 84 -14.74 22.22 18.23
N GLY A 85 -16.04 22.09 18.50
CA GLY A 85 -17.11 22.65 17.67
C GLY A 85 -17.42 21.84 16.41
N ARG A 86 -16.79 20.67 16.22
CA ARG A 86 -17.09 19.72 15.14
C ARG A 86 -17.98 18.60 15.66
N SER A 87 -18.77 18.01 14.77
CA SER A 87 -19.49 16.76 14.99
C SER A 87 -19.67 16.06 13.67
N PHE A 88 -19.46 14.75 13.63
CA PHE A 88 -19.59 13.94 12.41
C PHE A 88 -20.81 13.04 12.47
N ASP A 89 -21.45 12.80 11.33
CA ASP A 89 -22.52 11.80 11.22
C ASP A 89 -21.94 10.40 11.38
N ALA A 90 -20.77 10.15 10.77
CA ALA A 90 -20.03 8.90 10.91
C ALA A 90 -18.51 9.12 11.10
N LEU A 91 -17.89 8.23 11.87
CA LEU A 91 -16.45 8.01 11.92
C LEU A 91 -16.14 6.62 11.36
N LEU A 92 -15.32 6.56 10.32
CA LEU A 92 -14.72 5.32 9.83
C LEU A 92 -13.39 5.09 10.57
N HIS A 93 -13.44 4.32 11.65
CA HIS A 93 -12.27 4.00 12.47
C HIS A 93 -11.50 2.82 11.88
N MET A 94 -10.74 3.11 10.83
CA MET A 94 -10.11 2.12 9.96
C MET A 94 -8.78 1.56 10.48
N GLN A 95 -8.40 1.75 11.76
CA GLN A 95 -7.12 1.25 12.30
C GLN A 95 -7.27 0.62 13.67
N VAL A 96 -6.81 -0.63 13.83
CA VAL A 96 -6.72 -1.30 15.14
C VAL A 96 -5.33 -1.07 15.73
N ALA A 97 -5.23 -0.10 16.62
CA ALA A 97 -4.05 0.13 17.45
C ALA A 97 -4.45 0.98 18.66
N LEU A 98 -3.89 0.73 19.85
CA LEU A 98 -4.23 1.49 21.05
C LEU A 98 -4.16 3.03 20.85
N ARG A 99 -3.13 3.51 20.14
CA ARG A 99 -2.98 4.94 19.84
C ARG A 99 -4.10 5.50 18.95
N ALA A 100 -4.51 4.73 17.93
CA ALA A 100 -5.62 5.13 17.06
C ALA A 100 -6.95 5.09 17.83
N ASN A 101 -7.15 4.07 18.66
CA ASN A 101 -8.31 3.95 19.53
C ASN A 101 -8.44 5.17 20.48
N LEU A 102 -7.34 5.58 21.13
CA LEU A 102 -7.32 6.80 21.95
C LEU A 102 -7.56 8.09 21.15
N ALA A 103 -7.09 8.16 19.90
CA ALA A 103 -7.39 9.29 19.01
C ALA A 103 -8.89 9.33 18.65
N ALA A 104 -9.52 8.18 18.42
CA ALA A 104 -10.96 8.06 18.14
C ALA A 104 -11.86 8.57 19.29
N ALA A 105 -11.38 8.53 20.54
CA ALA A 105 -12.08 9.16 21.66
C ALA A 105 -12.12 10.69 21.59
N CYS A 106 -11.19 11.31 20.87
CA CYS A 106 -11.16 12.76 20.68
C CYS A 106 -12.10 13.21 19.54
N ILE A 107 -12.66 12.28 18.77
CA ILE A 107 -13.47 12.56 17.59
C ILE A 107 -14.96 12.38 17.92
N PRO A 108 -15.77 13.46 17.91
CA PRO A 108 -17.20 13.39 18.16
C PRO A 108 -17.96 12.91 16.91
N ALA A 109 -18.53 11.70 16.96
CA ALA A 109 -19.32 11.15 15.85
C ALA A 109 -20.52 10.36 16.38
N LYS A 110 -21.68 10.44 15.69
CA LYS A 110 -22.91 9.72 16.04
C LYS A 110 -22.74 8.21 15.82
N VAL A 111 -22.27 7.83 14.64
CA VAL A 111 -21.91 6.46 14.29
C VAL A 111 -20.39 6.34 14.25
N LYS A 112 -19.83 5.31 14.88
CA LYS A 112 -18.40 4.99 14.86
C LYS A 112 -18.26 3.56 14.37
N VAL A 113 -17.94 3.42 13.08
CA VAL A 113 -17.73 2.13 12.42
C VAL A 113 -16.32 1.64 12.70
N GLY A 114 -16.19 0.40 13.15
CA GLY A 114 -14.93 -0.27 13.41
C GLY A 114 -14.89 -1.71 12.91
N TYR A 115 -13.80 -2.39 13.26
CA TYR A 115 -13.59 -3.79 12.93
C TYR A 115 -14.56 -4.72 13.68
N ASP A 116 -14.82 -5.90 13.11
CA ASP A 116 -15.56 -6.97 13.78
C ASP A 116 -14.82 -7.49 15.03
N GLN A 117 -15.49 -8.37 15.77
CA GLN A 117 -15.01 -8.88 17.05
C GLN A 117 -13.68 -9.65 16.94
N ALA A 118 -13.44 -10.42 15.87
CA ALA A 118 -12.23 -11.22 15.72
C ALA A 118 -10.99 -10.37 15.38
N ARG A 119 -11.21 -9.24 14.68
CA ARG A 119 -10.15 -8.26 14.35
C ARG A 119 -9.99 -7.18 15.43
N SER A 120 -10.97 -6.99 16.30
CA SER A 120 -10.95 -6.00 17.39
C SER A 120 -9.90 -6.35 18.46
N LYS A 121 -8.84 -5.55 18.56
CA LYS A 121 -7.76 -5.66 19.57
C LYS A 121 -7.51 -4.31 20.22
N ASP A 122 -6.65 -4.25 21.23
CA ASP A 122 -6.25 -3.01 21.90
C ASP A 122 -7.42 -2.15 22.40
N LEU A 123 -8.47 -2.80 22.92
CA LEU A 123 -9.70 -2.14 23.38
C LEU A 123 -10.51 -1.43 22.28
N HIS A 124 -10.30 -1.75 21.00
CA HIS A 124 -10.97 -1.09 19.87
C HIS A 124 -12.51 -1.05 20.01
N SER A 125 -13.11 -2.11 20.57
CA SER A 125 -14.54 -2.20 20.88
C SER A 125 -15.08 -1.07 21.76
N LEU A 126 -14.26 -0.42 22.60
CA LEU A 126 -14.68 0.69 23.46
C LEU A 126 -14.84 2.02 22.70
N PHE A 127 -14.30 2.12 21.49
CA PHE A 127 -14.23 3.36 20.72
C PHE A 127 -15.15 3.36 19.48
N ILE A 128 -15.97 2.33 19.35
CA ILE A 128 -16.85 2.10 18.20
C ILE A 128 -18.25 1.71 18.69
N ASN A 129 -19.27 1.94 17.87
CA ASN A 129 -20.64 1.51 18.16
C ASN A 129 -21.32 0.77 16.99
N LYS A 130 -20.62 0.64 15.86
CA LYS A 130 -21.03 -0.17 14.70
C LYS A 130 -19.83 -0.94 14.17
N ARG A 131 -20.06 -2.12 13.58
CA ARG A 131 -19.01 -3.01 13.09
C ARG A 131 -19.22 -3.37 11.63
N ILE A 132 -18.12 -3.55 10.91
CA ILE A 132 -18.12 -4.25 9.63
C ILE A 132 -18.43 -5.73 9.83
N ALA A 133 -18.93 -6.38 8.77
CA ALA A 133 -19.15 -7.82 8.79
C ALA A 133 -17.82 -8.60 8.90
N PRO A 134 -17.78 -9.72 9.62
CA PRO A 134 -16.66 -10.65 9.55
C PRO A 134 -16.53 -11.21 8.13
N ALA A 135 -15.33 -11.18 7.57
CA ALA A 135 -15.03 -11.77 6.28
C ALA A 135 -13.75 -12.61 6.42
N PRO A 136 -13.82 -13.95 6.31
CA PRO A 136 -12.63 -14.79 6.37
C PRO A 136 -11.77 -14.56 5.12
N GLN A 137 -10.46 -14.69 5.27
CA GLN A 137 -9.49 -14.71 4.17
C GLN A 137 -9.54 -13.50 3.21
N GLN A 138 -9.94 -12.34 3.73
CA GLN A 138 -10.10 -11.13 2.94
C GLN A 138 -8.78 -10.36 2.76
N HIS A 139 -8.60 -9.73 1.60
CA HIS A 139 -7.51 -8.77 1.38
C HIS A 139 -7.75 -7.48 2.19
N VAL A 140 -6.68 -6.83 2.67
CA VAL A 140 -6.77 -5.61 3.49
C VAL A 140 -7.55 -4.50 2.79
N ARG A 141 -7.34 -4.30 1.49
CA ARG A 141 -8.13 -3.34 0.69
C ARG A 141 -9.64 -3.59 0.79
N ASP A 142 -10.09 -4.82 0.60
CA ASP A 142 -11.51 -5.18 0.65
C ASP A 142 -12.08 -5.03 2.07
N CYS A 143 -11.25 -5.31 3.07
CA CYS A 143 -11.59 -5.05 4.46
C CYS A 143 -11.78 -3.55 4.75
N LEU A 144 -11.00 -2.67 4.12
CA LEU A 144 -11.17 -1.22 4.28
C LEU A 144 -12.40 -0.73 3.50
N ALA A 145 -12.66 -1.31 2.33
CA ALA A 145 -13.85 -1.04 1.54
C ALA A 145 -15.15 -1.41 2.28
N SER A 146 -15.16 -2.50 3.06
CA SER A 146 -16.34 -2.93 3.83
C SER A 146 -16.75 -1.98 4.96
N PHE A 147 -15.95 -0.95 5.30
CA PHE A 147 -16.36 0.11 6.22
C PHE A 147 -17.53 0.96 5.70
N LEU A 148 -17.82 0.88 4.40
CA LEU A 148 -18.97 1.53 3.76
C LEU A 148 -20.29 0.80 4.05
N GLU A 149 -20.26 -0.53 4.18
CA GLU A 149 -21.46 -1.36 4.30
C GLU A 149 -22.33 -0.99 5.51
N PRO A 150 -21.76 -0.74 6.71
CA PRO A 150 -22.57 -0.33 7.86
C PRO A 150 -23.21 1.04 7.68
N LEU A 151 -22.78 1.85 6.71
CA LEU A 151 -23.42 3.11 6.37
C LEU A 151 -24.49 2.95 5.27
N GLY A 152 -24.73 1.74 4.79
CA GLY A 152 -25.64 1.47 3.67
C GLY A 152 -25.05 1.84 2.30
N LEU A 153 -23.72 1.94 2.21
CA LEU A 153 -23.00 2.33 1.01
C LEU A 153 -22.27 1.13 0.42
N LEU A 154 -22.05 1.16 -0.90
CA LEU A 154 -21.34 0.10 -1.63
C LEU A 154 -19.93 0.57 -2.00
N PRO A 155 -18.93 -0.31 -2.01
CA PRO A 155 -17.63 0.05 -2.55
C PRO A 155 -17.69 0.24 -4.07
N ALA A 156 -17.16 1.35 -4.57
CA ALA A 156 -16.98 1.59 -6.00
C ALA A 156 -15.83 0.74 -6.55
N ALA A 157 -15.70 0.71 -7.87
CA ALA A 157 -14.53 0.13 -8.51
C ALA A 157 -13.27 0.80 -7.95
N PRO A 158 -12.23 0.03 -7.63
CA PRO A 158 -11.04 0.54 -6.97
C PRO A 158 -10.27 1.47 -7.94
N GLN A 159 -10.42 2.77 -7.74
CA GLN A 159 -9.67 3.79 -8.45
C GLN A 159 -8.77 4.53 -7.47
N TRP A 160 -7.55 4.83 -7.90
CA TRP A 160 -6.61 5.62 -7.13
C TRP A 160 -6.25 6.86 -7.93
N ASN A 161 -6.66 8.01 -7.42
CA ASN A 161 -6.20 9.30 -7.94
C ASN A 161 -5.32 9.94 -6.88
N ILE A 162 -4.03 9.58 -6.89
CA ILE A 162 -3.05 10.23 -6.02
C ILE A 162 -2.66 11.55 -6.70
N PRO A 163 -2.88 12.71 -6.06
CA PRO A 163 -2.53 13.99 -6.65
C PRO A 163 -1.00 14.09 -6.82
N LEU A 164 -0.54 14.36 -8.03
CA LEU A 164 0.86 14.58 -8.37
C LEU A 164 0.96 15.90 -9.14
N SER A 165 2.02 16.67 -8.88
CA SER A 165 2.28 17.89 -9.64
C SER A 165 3.03 17.58 -10.95
N GLU A 166 2.98 18.50 -11.91
CA GLU A 166 3.80 18.37 -13.13
C GLU A 166 5.30 18.30 -12.81
N GLY A 167 5.74 18.97 -11.73
CA GLY A 167 7.13 18.88 -11.26
C GLY A 167 7.52 17.48 -10.77
N ASP A 168 6.57 16.74 -10.18
CA ASP A 168 6.80 15.34 -9.79
C ASP A 168 6.95 14.44 -11.03
N HIS A 169 6.12 14.65 -12.06
CA HIS A 169 6.21 13.94 -13.32
C HIS A 169 7.46 14.28 -14.13
N GLU A 170 7.86 15.56 -14.17
CA GLU A 170 9.10 15.99 -14.82
C GLU A 170 10.32 15.36 -14.16
N PHE A 171 10.37 15.34 -12.82
CA PHE A 171 11.42 14.62 -12.09
C PHE A 171 11.45 13.14 -12.49
N ALA A 172 10.30 12.48 -12.54
CA ALA A 172 10.20 11.07 -12.93
C ALA A 172 10.75 10.83 -14.34
N ARG A 173 10.33 11.64 -15.32
CA ARG A 173 10.79 11.55 -16.72
C ARG A 173 12.32 11.70 -16.85
N GLN A 174 12.96 12.50 -16.00
CA GLN A 174 14.41 12.67 -15.99
C GLN A 174 15.18 11.44 -15.46
N GLN A 175 14.56 10.64 -14.58
CA GLN A 175 15.22 9.45 -14.04
C GLN A 175 14.98 8.19 -14.88
N LEU A 176 13.92 8.15 -15.68
CA LEU A 176 13.53 6.99 -16.48
C LEU A 176 14.24 6.99 -17.84
N ALA A 177 14.29 5.84 -18.50
CA ALA A 177 14.67 5.71 -19.90
C ALA A 177 13.43 5.83 -20.78
N ALA A 178 13.60 6.48 -21.94
CA ALA A 178 12.55 6.60 -22.96
C ALA A 178 12.66 5.53 -24.06
N ASP A 179 13.80 4.84 -24.15
CA ASP A 179 14.15 3.90 -25.22
C ASP A 179 14.04 2.43 -24.83
N ARG A 180 13.76 2.13 -23.56
CA ARG A 180 13.70 0.77 -23.00
C ARG A 180 12.85 0.76 -21.73
N GLN A 181 12.44 -0.44 -21.31
CA GLN A 181 11.64 -0.63 -20.10
C GLN A 181 12.43 -0.29 -18.83
N ASN A 182 11.72 0.23 -17.83
CA ASN A 182 12.25 0.66 -16.54
C ASN A 182 11.78 -0.29 -15.43
N LEU A 183 12.75 -0.91 -14.76
CA LEU A 183 12.53 -1.73 -13.57
C LEU A 183 13.01 -0.97 -12.34
N MET A 184 12.10 -0.66 -11.43
CA MET A 184 12.45 -0.05 -10.14
C MET A 184 12.60 -1.12 -9.06
N ILE A 185 13.65 -1.04 -8.24
CA ILE A 185 13.81 -1.90 -7.07
C ILE A 185 13.68 -1.05 -5.81
N SER A 186 12.70 -1.38 -4.97
CA SER A 186 12.51 -0.82 -3.64
C SER A 186 12.73 -1.93 -2.59
N PRO A 187 13.98 -2.16 -2.15
CA PRO A 187 14.36 -3.40 -1.50
C PRO A 187 13.96 -3.50 -0.02
N CYS A 188 13.67 -2.36 0.63
CA CYS A 188 13.57 -2.28 2.08
C CYS A 188 12.13 -2.18 2.60
N ALA A 189 11.81 -3.05 3.55
CA ALA A 189 10.64 -2.98 4.40
C ALA A 189 10.94 -2.33 5.74
N SER A 190 9.89 -1.87 6.42
CA SER A 190 10.00 -1.35 7.79
C SER A 190 10.42 -2.42 8.82
N HIS A 191 10.28 -3.70 8.47
CA HIS A 191 10.72 -4.82 9.28
C HIS A 191 11.76 -5.62 8.49
N THR A 192 13.00 -5.63 8.95
CA THR A 192 14.16 -6.11 8.19
C THR A 192 14.06 -7.59 7.80
N LEU A 193 13.37 -8.42 8.60
CA LEU A 193 13.11 -9.83 8.26
C LEU A 193 12.16 -10.03 7.06
N ARG A 194 11.68 -8.95 6.43
CA ARG A 194 10.96 -9.00 5.15
C ARG A 194 11.83 -8.58 3.97
N ASN A 195 13.07 -8.17 4.19
CA ASN A 195 13.96 -7.78 3.12
C ASN A 195 14.57 -9.04 2.51
N TRP A 196 14.60 -9.09 1.19
CA TRP A 196 15.33 -10.11 0.45
C TRP A 196 16.84 -9.78 0.47
N PRO A 197 17.75 -10.77 0.51
CA PRO A 197 19.18 -10.50 0.53
C PRO A 197 19.63 -9.60 -0.63
N ALA A 198 20.51 -8.65 -0.34
CA ALA A 198 20.99 -7.65 -1.30
C ALA A 198 21.63 -8.28 -2.54
N GLU A 199 22.40 -9.35 -2.37
CA GLU A 199 23.06 -10.08 -3.45
C GLU A 199 22.06 -10.70 -4.42
N ARG A 200 20.86 -11.04 -3.94
CA ARG A 200 19.82 -11.63 -4.79
C ARG A 200 19.09 -10.55 -5.59
N TYR A 201 18.84 -9.38 -5.01
CA TYR A 201 18.39 -8.21 -5.77
C TYR A 201 19.41 -7.83 -6.86
N ALA A 202 20.70 -7.86 -6.54
CA ALA A 202 21.76 -7.59 -7.50
C ALA A 202 21.75 -8.57 -8.68
N GLN A 203 21.58 -9.87 -8.41
CA GLN A 203 21.49 -10.90 -9.46
C GLN A 203 20.23 -10.74 -10.33
N LEU A 204 19.09 -10.40 -9.73
CA LEU A 204 17.87 -10.09 -10.48
C LEU A 204 18.04 -8.84 -11.35
N ALA A 205 18.68 -7.79 -10.82
CA ALA A 205 18.97 -6.56 -11.54
C ALA A 205 19.90 -6.81 -12.73
N ASP A 206 20.99 -7.56 -12.53
CA ASP A 206 21.91 -7.99 -13.59
C ASP A 206 21.18 -8.75 -14.70
N HIS A 207 20.28 -9.68 -14.32
CA HIS A 207 19.47 -10.45 -15.26
C HIS A 207 18.54 -9.56 -16.09
N ALA A 208 17.83 -8.62 -15.44
CA ALA A 208 16.96 -7.65 -16.11
C ALA A 208 17.72 -6.81 -17.14
N ILE A 209 18.96 -6.42 -16.84
CA ILE A 209 19.80 -5.62 -17.73
C ILE A 209 20.32 -6.48 -18.89
N ARG A 210 20.89 -7.65 -18.62
CA ARG A 210 21.55 -8.49 -19.65
C ARG A 210 20.58 -9.14 -20.61
N GLU A 211 19.52 -9.75 -20.09
CA GLU A 211 18.62 -10.58 -20.89
C GLU A 211 17.50 -9.76 -21.54
N HIS A 212 17.10 -8.66 -20.89
CA HIS A 212 15.95 -7.85 -21.32
C HIS A 212 16.30 -6.40 -21.66
N GLY A 213 17.55 -5.98 -21.48
CA GLY A 213 17.98 -4.62 -21.80
C GLY A 213 17.31 -3.54 -20.95
N MET A 214 16.74 -3.88 -19.79
CA MET A 214 15.99 -2.93 -18.97
C MET A 214 16.92 -1.90 -18.32
N LYS A 215 16.38 -0.72 -17.99
CA LYS A 215 17.02 0.21 -17.06
C LYS A 215 16.59 -0.14 -15.64
N VAL A 216 17.55 -0.48 -14.79
CA VAL A 216 17.29 -0.73 -13.36
C VAL A 216 17.53 0.54 -12.55
N ILE A 217 16.57 0.89 -11.69
CA ILE A 217 16.61 2.05 -10.81
C ILE A 217 16.46 1.60 -9.37
N LEU A 218 17.43 1.90 -8.50
CA LEU A 218 17.33 1.62 -7.07
C LEU A 218 16.73 2.83 -6.36
N VAL A 219 15.67 2.58 -5.57
CA VAL A 219 14.97 3.59 -4.77
C VAL A 219 14.87 3.16 -3.32
N GLY A 220 14.82 4.14 -2.42
CA GLY A 220 14.76 3.93 -0.98
C GLY A 220 14.69 5.26 -0.26
N SER A 221 14.33 5.23 1.03
CA SER A 221 14.30 6.42 1.86
C SER A 221 15.73 6.89 2.20
N PRO A 222 15.93 8.17 2.60
CA PRO A 222 17.24 8.65 3.02
C PRO A 222 17.68 8.10 4.39
N ALA A 223 16.99 7.12 4.96
CA ALA A 223 17.40 6.48 6.19
C ALA A 223 18.73 5.72 5.96
N PRO A 224 19.71 5.82 6.88
CA PRO A 224 21.02 5.19 6.70
C PRO A 224 20.95 3.72 6.32
N PHE A 225 20.08 2.96 6.98
CA PHE A 225 19.88 1.55 6.69
C PHE A 225 19.42 1.27 5.24
N GLU A 226 18.55 2.09 4.66
CA GLU A 226 18.07 1.87 3.28
C GLU A 226 19.11 2.31 2.23
N ALA A 227 19.87 3.37 2.54
CA ALA A 227 21.01 3.79 1.72
C ALA A 227 22.08 2.70 1.69
N GLU A 228 22.50 2.19 2.87
CA GLU A 228 23.44 1.08 3.00
C GLU A 228 22.95 -0.18 2.27
N TYR A 229 21.65 -0.46 2.30
CA TYR A 229 21.07 -1.60 1.58
C TYR A 229 21.16 -1.43 0.05
N CYS A 230 20.86 -0.23 -0.46
CA CYS A 230 20.97 0.06 -1.90
C CYS A 230 22.43 0.03 -2.36
N ASP A 231 23.35 0.55 -1.55
CA ASP A 231 24.78 0.50 -1.81
C ASP A 231 25.30 -0.94 -1.81
N ALA A 232 24.81 -1.80 -0.91
CA ALA A 232 25.14 -3.23 -0.89
C ALA A 232 24.65 -3.96 -2.15
N ILE A 233 23.46 -3.62 -2.65
CA ILE A 233 22.96 -4.15 -3.93
C ILE A 233 23.88 -3.70 -5.06
N GLU A 234 24.16 -2.40 -5.18
CA GLU A 234 25.01 -1.84 -6.23
C GLU A 234 26.42 -2.43 -6.21
N ALA A 235 27.00 -2.67 -5.03
CA ALA A 235 28.31 -3.30 -4.87
C ALA A 235 28.34 -4.79 -5.27
N ALA A 236 27.22 -5.49 -5.17
CA ALA A 236 27.09 -6.90 -5.56
C ALA A 236 26.71 -7.09 -7.04
N MET A 237 26.27 -6.02 -7.73
CA MET A 237 25.93 -6.05 -9.15
C MET A 237 27.18 -6.13 -10.03
N LYS A 238 27.01 -6.73 -11.21
CA LYS A 238 28.03 -6.72 -12.27
C LYS A 238 27.69 -5.74 -13.39
N GLU A 239 26.41 -5.38 -13.53
CA GLU A 239 25.93 -4.32 -14.39
C GLU A 239 25.71 -3.01 -13.61
N LYS A 240 25.46 -1.91 -14.31
CA LYS A 240 25.27 -0.59 -13.68
C LYS A 240 23.78 -0.26 -13.50
N ALA A 241 23.35 -0.12 -12.25
CA ALA A 241 22.04 0.45 -11.91
C ALA A 241 22.09 1.99 -11.81
N HIS A 242 20.92 2.62 -11.86
CA HIS A 242 20.73 4.03 -11.53
C HIS A 242 20.25 4.18 -10.08
N ASN A 243 21.17 4.48 -9.16
CA ASN A 243 20.87 4.58 -7.73
C ASN A 243 20.44 6.01 -7.35
N ILE A 244 19.16 6.18 -7.01
CA ILE A 244 18.56 7.44 -6.55
C ILE A 244 18.01 7.37 -5.13
N CYS A 245 18.43 6.37 -4.34
CA CYS A 245 18.02 6.23 -2.95
C CYS A 245 18.22 7.55 -2.17
N GLY A 246 17.16 8.01 -1.50
CA GLY A 246 17.15 9.26 -0.72
C GLY A 246 17.19 10.55 -1.54
N LYS A 247 17.15 10.50 -2.88
CA LYS A 247 17.20 11.67 -3.77
C LYS A 247 15.82 12.11 -4.29
N ASP A 248 14.77 11.41 -3.91
CA ASP A 248 13.39 11.72 -4.25
C ASP A 248 12.56 12.13 -3.01
N THR A 249 11.36 12.62 -3.29
CA THR A 249 10.29 12.77 -2.30
C THR A 249 9.25 11.68 -2.48
N LEU A 250 8.36 11.49 -1.50
CA LEU A 250 7.30 10.48 -1.60
C LEU A 250 6.35 10.69 -2.80
N LYS A 251 6.14 11.95 -3.21
CA LYS A 251 5.36 12.30 -4.43
C LYS A 251 6.14 11.97 -5.69
N GLN A 252 7.41 12.34 -5.75
CA GLN A 252 8.31 11.99 -6.85
C GLN A 252 8.49 10.48 -7.01
N LEU A 253 8.62 9.71 -5.93
CA LEU A 253 8.63 8.25 -5.94
C LEU A 253 7.34 7.68 -6.55
N THR A 254 6.19 8.26 -6.18
CA THR A 254 4.90 7.86 -6.73
C THR A 254 4.80 8.18 -8.23
N ALA A 255 5.31 9.33 -8.65
CA ALA A 255 5.39 9.71 -10.06
C ALA A 255 6.35 8.81 -10.85
N LEU A 256 7.49 8.43 -10.25
CA LEU A 256 8.42 7.45 -10.82
C LEU A 256 7.72 6.11 -11.06
N MET A 257 7.03 5.59 -10.05
CA MET A 257 6.27 4.35 -10.17
C MET A 257 5.20 4.44 -11.25
N THR A 258 4.46 5.56 -11.32
CA THR A 258 3.41 5.80 -12.33
C THR A 258 3.93 5.62 -13.76
N HIS A 259 5.20 5.94 -14.01
CA HIS A 259 5.83 5.88 -15.32
C HIS A 259 6.80 4.70 -15.50
N ALA A 260 7.03 3.90 -14.45
CA ALA A 260 7.85 2.70 -14.54
C ALA A 260 7.03 1.54 -15.11
N ASP A 261 7.72 0.58 -15.74
CA ASP A 261 7.06 -0.60 -16.28
C ASP A 261 6.83 -1.68 -15.22
N LEU A 262 7.78 -1.84 -14.30
CA LEU A 262 7.74 -2.85 -13.24
C LEU A 262 8.42 -2.36 -11.97
N VAL A 263 7.84 -2.69 -10.81
CA VAL A 263 8.44 -2.48 -9.50
C VAL A 263 8.73 -3.82 -8.83
N VAL A 264 9.96 -4.02 -8.35
CA VAL A 264 10.35 -5.14 -7.50
C VAL A 264 10.40 -4.68 -6.05
N ALA A 265 9.63 -5.31 -5.18
CA ALA A 265 9.60 -4.96 -3.76
C ALA A 265 9.08 -6.11 -2.89
N PRO A 266 9.44 -6.17 -1.60
CA PRO A 266 8.73 -6.99 -0.63
C PRO A 266 7.42 -6.31 -0.19
N ASP A 267 6.73 -6.88 0.82
CA ASP A 267 5.52 -6.31 1.44
C ASP A 267 5.78 -4.95 2.12
N THR A 268 5.70 -3.88 1.32
CA THR A 268 6.16 -2.52 1.66
C THR A 268 5.25 -1.45 1.07
N GLY A 269 5.34 -0.22 1.62
CA GLY A 269 4.59 0.93 1.10
C GLY A 269 4.78 1.16 -0.41
N PRO A 270 6.02 1.15 -0.93
CA PRO A 270 6.32 1.18 -2.36
C PRO A 270 5.54 0.17 -3.22
N ALA A 271 5.45 -1.10 -2.82
CA ALA A 271 4.65 -2.11 -3.54
C ALA A 271 3.16 -1.72 -3.63
N HIS A 272 2.61 -1.17 -2.54
CA HIS A 272 1.21 -0.73 -2.49
C HIS A 272 0.95 0.56 -3.26
N ILE A 273 1.94 1.47 -3.34
CA ILE A 273 1.87 2.68 -4.17
C ILE A 273 1.88 2.28 -5.65
N ALA A 274 2.85 1.46 -6.06
CA ALA A 274 2.96 0.98 -7.44
C ALA A 274 1.66 0.31 -7.91
N SER A 275 1.14 -0.63 -7.11
CA SER A 275 -0.15 -1.27 -7.41
C SER A 275 -1.32 -0.27 -7.48
N ALA A 276 -1.30 0.79 -6.67
CA ALA A 276 -2.34 1.81 -6.68
C ALA A 276 -2.29 2.68 -7.94
N VAL A 277 -1.10 3.08 -8.40
CA VAL A 277 -0.94 3.88 -9.62
C VAL A 277 -1.00 3.07 -10.92
N GLY A 278 -1.25 1.76 -10.82
CA GLY A 278 -1.46 0.86 -11.97
C GLY A 278 -0.18 0.20 -12.50
N THR A 279 0.95 0.38 -11.81
CA THR A 279 2.22 -0.24 -12.17
C THR A 279 2.29 -1.66 -11.65
N ASP A 280 2.76 -2.58 -12.48
CA ASP A 280 2.93 -3.97 -12.07
C ASP A 280 3.99 -4.09 -10.98
N VAL A 281 3.77 -5.03 -10.07
CA VAL A 281 4.68 -5.31 -8.97
C VAL A 281 5.10 -6.77 -8.99
N LEU A 282 6.39 -7.01 -9.23
CA LEU A 282 7.02 -8.29 -8.96
C LEU A 282 7.30 -8.36 -7.46
N GLY A 283 6.34 -8.94 -6.75
CA GLY A 283 6.37 -9.04 -5.30
C GLY A 283 7.26 -10.16 -4.78
N ILE A 284 8.12 -9.90 -3.79
CA ILE A 284 8.97 -10.91 -3.15
C ILE A 284 8.39 -11.28 -1.77
N TYR A 285 7.75 -12.45 -1.65
CA TYR A 285 6.99 -12.83 -0.45
C TYR A 285 7.44 -14.16 0.14
N ALA A 286 7.96 -14.12 1.37
CA ALA A 286 8.07 -15.30 2.25
C ALA A 286 7.66 -14.97 3.69
N ALA A 287 7.94 -13.76 4.16
CA ALA A 287 7.61 -13.36 5.53
C ALA A 287 6.13 -12.99 5.74
N SER A 288 5.36 -12.77 4.67
CA SER A 288 3.95 -12.39 4.76
C SER A 288 3.08 -13.03 3.68
N ASN A 289 1.79 -13.20 4.00
CA ASN A 289 0.80 -13.73 3.07
C ASN A 289 0.42 -12.68 2.01
N PRO A 290 0.77 -12.86 0.72
CA PRO A 290 0.43 -11.91 -0.35
C PRO A 290 -1.08 -11.82 -0.60
N TYR A 291 -1.86 -12.87 -0.35
CA TYR A 291 -3.32 -12.81 -0.51
C TYR A 291 -4.01 -11.92 0.53
N ARG A 292 -3.30 -11.56 1.60
CA ARG A 292 -3.81 -10.64 2.61
C ARG A 292 -3.40 -9.19 2.35
N SER A 293 -2.14 -8.95 1.97
CA SER A 293 -1.57 -7.60 1.86
C SER A 293 -0.54 -7.47 0.74
N GLY A 294 -0.70 -8.23 -0.33
CA GLY A 294 0.11 -8.10 -1.54
C GLY A 294 -0.28 -6.89 -2.39
N PRO A 295 0.44 -6.63 -3.49
CA PRO A 295 0.03 -5.66 -4.48
C PRO A 295 -1.26 -6.14 -5.15
N TYR A 296 -2.37 -5.47 -4.86
CA TYR A 296 -3.72 -5.95 -5.19
C TYR A 296 -3.89 -6.29 -6.68
N ASN A 297 -3.31 -5.47 -7.56
CA ASN A 297 -3.44 -5.61 -9.02
C ASN A 297 -2.35 -6.51 -9.64
N SER A 298 -1.41 -7.04 -8.84
CA SER A 298 -0.23 -7.76 -9.34
C SER A 298 0.06 -9.04 -8.54
N LEU A 299 -0.95 -9.63 -7.90
CA LEU A 299 -0.78 -10.87 -7.13
C LEU A 299 -0.22 -12.02 -7.99
N GLU A 300 -0.55 -12.05 -9.29
CA GLU A 300 -0.03 -13.05 -10.23
C GLU A 300 1.47 -12.94 -10.51
N TRP A 301 2.06 -11.75 -10.28
CA TRP A 301 3.47 -11.46 -10.46
C TRP A 301 4.27 -11.59 -9.15
N CYS A 302 3.63 -12.05 -8.07
CA CYS A 302 4.30 -12.28 -6.80
C CYS A 302 4.99 -13.66 -6.77
N VAL A 303 6.27 -13.67 -6.43
CA VAL A 303 6.95 -14.88 -5.97
C VAL A 303 6.55 -15.16 -4.54
N ASN A 304 5.89 -16.29 -4.30
CA ASN A 304 5.30 -16.63 -3.01
C ASN A 304 5.90 -17.91 -2.44
N ARG A 305 6.75 -17.76 -1.42
CA ARG A 305 7.30 -18.81 -0.56
C ARG A 305 6.79 -18.72 0.89
N TYR A 306 5.73 -17.94 1.12
CA TYR A 306 5.16 -17.78 2.46
C TYR A 306 4.61 -19.08 3.06
N PRO A 307 3.91 -19.95 2.32
CA PRO A 307 3.46 -21.24 2.87
C PRO A 307 4.63 -22.08 3.39
N GLU A 308 5.71 -22.18 2.61
CA GLU A 308 6.92 -22.93 2.96
C GLU A 308 7.63 -22.30 4.16
N ALA A 309 7.77 -20.97 4.18
CA ALA A 309 8.35 -20.26 5.33
C ALA A 309 7.52 -20.49 6.60
N LEU A 310 6.19 -20.39 6.51
CA LEU A 310 5.33 -20.55 7.66
C LEU A 310 5.43 -21.97 8.24
N GLU A 311 5.41 -22.98 7.37
CA GLU A 311 5.54 -24.37 7.78
C GLU A 311 6.92 -24.66 8.38
N GLN A 312 8.00 -24.25 7.70
CA GLN A 312 9.37 -24.49 8.14
C GLN A 312 9.67 -23.87 9.51
N PHE A 313 9.25 -22.62 9.74
CA PHE A 313 9.64 -21.88 10.94
C PHE A 313 8.61 -21.99 12.09
N THR A 314 7.37 -22.38 11.82
CA THR A 314 6.32 -22.48 12.86
C THR A 314 5.72 -23.87 13.04
N GLY A 315 5.98 -24.80 12.11
CA GLY A 315 5.37 -26.12 12.06
C GLY A 315 3.87 -26.10 11.72
N LYS A 316 3.34 -24.98 11.22
CA LYS A 316 1.93 -24.80 10.89
C LYS A 316 1.74 -24.44 9.43
N THR A 317 0.72 -25.03 8.81
CA THR A 317 0.29 -24.62 7.47
C THR A 317 -0.47 -23.29 7.51
N VAL A 318 -0.75 -22.73 6.33
CA VAL A 318 -1.56 -21.51 6.18
C VAL A 318 -2.96 -21.70 6.78
N ASP A 319 -3.58 -22.86 6.57
CA ASP A 319 -4.94 -23.17 7.06
C ASP A 319 -5.01 -23.36 8.58
N GLN A 320 -3.93 -23.83 9.19
CA GLN A 320 -3.81 -23.99 10.65
C GLN A 320 -3.48 -22.67 11.36
N SER A 321 -3.09 -21.65 10.60
CA SER A 321 -2.65 -20.36 11.12
C SER A 321 -3.74 -19.30 11.00
N ARG A 322 -3.68 -18.28 11.87
CA ARG A 322 -4.53 -17.10 11.70
C ARG A 322 -4.21 -16.44 10.34
N TRP A 323 -5.21 -15.92 9.63
CA TRP A 323 -5.02 -15.31 8.30
C TRP A 323 -3.92 -14.24 8.21
N GLY A 324 -3.71 -13.49 9.30
CA GLY A 324 -2.65 -12.48 9.42
C GLY A 324 -1.37 -12.97 10.12
N ALA A 325 -1.09 -14.28 10.12
CA ALA A 325 0.18 -14.81 10.61
C ALA A 325 1.34 -14.29 9.73
N LYS A 326 2.48 -14.04 10.35
CA LYS A 326 3.69 -13.59 9.66
C LYS A 326 4.77 -14.66 9.90
N ALA A 327 5.59 -14.91 8.89
CA ALA A 327 6.77 -15.78 8.94
C ALA A 327 8.03 -14.91 8.96
N GLU A 328 8.06 -13.90 9.85
CA GLU A 328 9.17 -12.97 10.01
C GLU A 328 10.28 -13.64 10.85
N PHE A 329 11.02 -14.54 10.22
CA PHE A 329 12.16 -15.25 10.80
C PHE A 329 13.42 -14.99 9.97
N GLU A 330 14.58 -15.02 10.62
CA GLU A 330 15.87 -15.04 9.92
C GLU A 330 15.95 -16.31 9.06
N GLY A 331 16.36 -16.18 7.80
CA GLY A 331 16.34 -17.30 6.84
C GLY A 331 15.04 -17.46 6.03
N ALA A 332 13.95 -16.76 6.38
CA ALA A 332 12.67 -16.92 5.70
C ALA A 332 12.69 -16.35 4.28
N MET A 333 13.25 -15.16 4.08
CA MET A 333 13.31 -14.52 2.76
C MET A 333 14.29 -15.23 1.83
N GLU A 334 15.25 -15.97 2.37
CA GLU A 334 16.21 -16.82 1.67
C GLU A 334 15.55 -18.03 1.01
N LEU A 335 14.31 -18.35 1.35
CA LEU A 335 13.51 -19.36 0.63
C LEU A 335 13.09 -18.89 -0.77
N VAL A 336 12.98 -17.57 -1.00
CA VAL A 336 12.75 -17.03 -2.34
C VAL A 336 14.06 -17.04 -3.12
N THR A 337 14.25 -17.98 -4.04
CA THR A 337 15.50 -18.10 -4.80
C THR A 337 15.61 -17.04 -5.88
N VAL A 338 16.83 -16.83 -6.38
CA VAL A 338 17.06 -15.93 -7.54
C VAL A 338 16.39 -16.48 -8.79
N GLN A 339 16.36 -17.80 -8.95
CA GLN A 339 15.64 -18.46 -10.05
C GLN A 339 14.15 -18.14 -9.98
N ASP A 340 13.52 -18.23 -8.79
CA ASP A 340 12.10 -17.90 -8.65
C ASP A 340 11.79 -16.47 -9.14
N ALA A 341 12.67 -15.50 -8.81
CA ALA A 341 12.49 -14.10 -9.19
C ALA A 341 12.78 -13.83 -10.67
N THR A 342 13.83 -14.43 -11.23
CA THR A 342 14.19 -14.28 -12.65
C THR A 342 13.20 -14.97 -13.56
N ASP A 343 12.72 -16.17 -13.22
CA ASP A 343 11.65 -16.86 -13.95
C ASP A 343 10.35 -16.03 -13.98
N MET A 344 10.01 -15.39 -12.85
CA MET A 344 8.82 -14.53 -12.78
C MET A 344 9.00 -13.26 -13.63
N LEU A 345 10.19 -12.65 -13.62
CA LEU A 345 10.51 -11.51 -14.47
C LEU A 345 10.41 -11.89 -15.96
N ASP A 346 11.00 -13.03 -16.34
CA ASP A 346 10.96 -13.53 -17.72
C ASP A 346 9.53 -13.78 -18.18
N LYS A 347 8.71 -14.40 -17.33
CA LYS A 347 7.28 -14.60 -17.57
C LYS A 347 6.53 -13.27 -17.73
N TRP A 348 6.82 -12.29 -16.88
CA TRP A 348 6.21 -10.96 -16.98
C TRP A 348 6.58 -10.29 -18.31
N ILE A 349 7.86 -10.29 -18.69
CA ILE A 349 8.33 -9.74 -19.99
C ILE A 349 7.64 -10.43 -21.16
N GLN A 350 7.56 -11.76 -21.16
CA GLN A 350 6.87 -12.51 -22.20
C GLN A 350 5.39 -12.11 -22.31
N SER A 351 4.71 -11.89 -21.18
CA SER A 351 3.32 -11.43 -21.17
C SER A 351 3.15 -10.05 -21.80
N ARG A 352 4.12 -9.13 -21.58
CA ARG A 352 4.09 -7.78 -22.16
C ARG A 352 4.30 -7.81 -23.66
N ARG A 353 5.29 -8.58 -24.14
CA ARG A 353 5.53 -8.79 -25.58
C ARG A 353 4.33 -9.40 -26.30
N ALA A 354 3.60 -10.30 -25.65
CA ALA A 354 2.39 -10.91 -26.21
C ALA A 354 1.18 -9.95 -26.26
N ALA A 355 1.15 -8.94 -25.37
CA ALA A 355 0.10 -7.93 -25.31
C ALA A 355 0.33 -6.74 -26.27
N GLU A 356 1.54 -6.56 -26.79
CA GLU A 356 1.82 -5.58 -27.83
C GLU A 356 1.06 -5.93 -29.12
N PRO A 357 0.29 -5.00 -29.71
CA PRO A 357 -0.39 -5.27 -30.97
C PRO A 357 0.67 -5.54 -32.03
N LYS A 358 0.63 -6.75 -32.63
CA LYS A 358 1.47 -7.09 -33.79
C LYS A 358 1.35 -5.98 -34.83
N THR A 359 2.43 -5.26 -35.07
CA THR A 359 2.47 -4.26 -36.12
C THR A 359 2.44 -4.98 -37.48
N ALA A 360 1.89 -4.32 -38.50
CA ALA A 360 1.64 -4.90 -39.82
C ALA A 360 2.90 -5.41 -40.56
N SER A 361 4.10 -5.30 -39.99
CA SER A 361 5.34 -5.88 -40.54
C SER A 361 5.56 -7.35 -40.20
N ASP A 362 4.80 -7.93 -39.25
CA ASP A 362 4.99 -9.33 -38.82
C ASP A 362 4.13 -10.33 -39.60
N LEU A 363 3.43 -9.87 -40.65
CA LEU A 363 2.56 -10.68 -41.52
C LEU A 363 3.01 -10.69 -42.99
N SER A 364 4.21 -10.21 -43.30
CA SER A 364 4.77 -10.21 -44.66
C SER A 364 5.87 -11.24 -44.85
#